data_AF-A0A948Z6D4-F1
#
_entry.id   AF-A0A948Z6D4-F1
#
_cell.length_a   1.000
_cell.length_b   1.000
_cell.length_c   1.000
_cell.angle_alpha   90.00
_cell.angle_beta   90.00
_cell.angle_gamma   90.00
#
_symmetry.space_group_name_H-M   'P 1'
#
loop_
_entity.id
_entity.type
_entity.pdbx_description
1 polymer ?
#
loop_
_entity_poly.entity_id
_entity_poly.type
_entity_poly.pdbx_seq_one_letter_code
_entity_poly.pdbx_strand_id
1 'polypeptide(L)'
;MRHIVRTRIARAIPECPSLATKKIGPHTFRHTTAMHLLQAGVDLTVIKSWLGHVNLSTTHAYVEIDLQMKRKALSMCHPVEESKKLQQIIKDNHNVISWLKSL
;
A
#
# COMPACT_ATOMS: atom_id res chain seq x y z
N MET A 1 13.17 -25.24 2.80
CA MET A 1 12.29 -24.12 3.23
C MET A 1 11.02 -24.54 3.97
N ARG A 2 10.26 -25.58 3.55
CA ARG A 2 9.03 -26.02 4.26
C ARG A 2 9.27 -26.46 5.72
N HIS A 3 10.39 -27.13 5.99
CA HIS A 3 10.75 -27.56 7.35
C HIS A 3 10.92 -26.38 8.32
N ILE A 4 11.66 -25.34 7.90
CA ILE A 4 11.92 -24.14 8.72
C ILE A 4 10.62 -23.43 9.09
N VAL A 5 9.73 -23.24 8.11
CA VAL A 5 8.41 -22.61 8.32
C VAL A 5 7.59 -23.41 9.34
N ARG A 6 7.55 -24.73 9.20
CA ARG A 6 6.84 -25.62 10.12
C ARG A 6 7.41 -25.57 11.54
N THR A 7 8.75 -25.58 11.69
CA THR A 7 9.40 -25.48 13.01
C THR A 7 9.11 -24.14 13.69
N ARG A 8 9.08 -23.04 12.92
CA ARG A 8 8.76 -21.70 13.46
C ARG A 8 7.29 -21.59 13.87
N ILE A 9 6.37 -22.12 13.06
CA ILE A 9 4.94 -22.17 13.41
C ILE A 9 4.73 -22.98 14.68
N ALA A 10 5.34 -24.16 14.80
CA ALA A 10 5.23 -25.01 15.98
C ALA A 10 5.66 -24.31 17.27
N ARG A 11 6.69 -23.45 17.20
CA ARG A 11 7.13 -22.61 18.33
C ARG A 11 6.19 -21.45 18.66
N ALA A 12 5.44 -20.95 17.68
CA ALA A 12 4.53 -19.82 17.85
C ALA A 12 3.10 -20.23 18.26
N ILE A 13 2.74 -21.52 18.15
CA ILE A 13 1.41 -22.04 18.54
C ILE A 13 1.05 -21.74 20.01
N PRO A 14 1.96 -21.86 21.00
CA PRO A 14 1.63 -21.56 22.40
C PRO A 14 1.20 -20.11 22.61
N GLU A 15 1.81 -19.17 21.89
CA GLU A 15 1.49 -17.74 21.96
C GLU A 15 0.27 -17.39 21.09
N CYS A 16 0.05 -18.12 19.99
CA CYS A 16 -1.07 -17.91 19.09
C CYS A 16 -1.69 -19.25 18.65
N PRO A 17 -2.68 -19.78 19.40
CA PRO A 17 -3.30 -21.09 19.13
C PRO A 17 -3.97 -21.16 17.75
N SER A 18 -4.42 -20.02 17.23
CA SER A 18 -5.06 -19.92 15.91
C SER A 18 -4.15 -20.34 14.74
N LEU A 19 -2.83 -20.40 14.95
CA LEU A 19 -1.87 -20.83 13.95
C LEU A 19 -1.90 -22.35 13.71
N ALA A 20 -2.40 -23.14 14.67
CA ALA A 20 -2.44 -24.60 14.57
C ALA A 20 -3.40 -25.10 13.47
N THR A 21 -4.46 -24.34 13.17
CA THR A 21 -5.48 -24.70 12.18
C THR A 21 -5.25 -24.08 10.81
N LYS A 22 -4.31 -23.13 10.68
CA LYS A 22 -4.05 -22.41 9.42
C LYS A 22 -2.98 -23.12 8.58
N LYS A 23 -3.26 -23.31 7.28
CA LYS A 23 -2.25 -23.73 6.30
C LYS A 23 -1.32 -22.57 5.95
N ILE A 24 -0.21 -22.47 6.69
CA ILE A 24 0.82 -21.45 6.47
C ILE A 24 2.04 -22.09 5.81
N GLY A 25 2.39 -21.58 4.64
CA GLY A 25 3.55 -22.04 3.88
C GLY A 25 4.52 -20.91 3.53
N PRO A 26 5.64 -21.22 2.86
CA PRO A 26 6.61 -20.21 2.42
C PRO A 26 5.98 -19.08 1.58
N HIS A 27 5.01 -19.41 0.74
CA HIS A 27 4.28 -18.42 -0.06
C HIS A 27 3.44 -17.47 0.80
N THR A 28 2.78 -17.98 1.85
CA THR A 28 2.00 -17.17 2.79
C THR A 28 2.89 -16.15 3.50
N PHE A 29 4.04 -16.58 4.02
CA PHE A 29 5.03 -15.68 4.63
C PHE A 29 5.49 -14.62 3.65
N ARG A 30 5.84 -15.01 2.42
CA ARG A 30 6.30 -14.05 1.41
C ARG A 30 5.25 -13.00 1.08
N HIS A 31 3.99 -13.43 0.92
CA HIS A 31 2.89 -12.51 0.65
C HIS A 31 2.65 -11.57 1.84
N THR A 32 2.61 -12.08 3.07
CA THR A 32 2.45 -11.27 4.27
C THR A 32 3.59 -10.27 4.47
N THR A 33 4.83 -10.64 4.17
CA THR A 33 5.97 -9.71 4.22
C THR A 33 5.85 -8.62 3.15
N ALA A 34 5.50 -8.98 1.91
CA ALA A 34 5.28 -8.01 0.84
C ALA A 34 4.19 -7.00 1.20
N MET A 35 3.09 -7.48 1.77
CA MET A 35 1.96 -6.66 2.19
C MET A 35 2.33 -5.70 3.32
N HIS A 36 3.10 -6.15 4.32
CA HIS A 36 3.57 -5.26 5.38
C HIS A 36 4.52 -4.19 4.86
N LEU A 37 5.42 -4.53 3.93
CA LEU A 37 6.32 -3.55 3.32
C LEU A 37 5.54 -2.51 2.50
N LEU A 38 4.54 -2.97 1.75
CA LEU A 38 3.65 -2.09 1.00
C LEU A 38 2.86 -1.18 1.96
N GLN A 39 2.37 -1.73 3.07
CA GLN A 39 1.65 -0.97 4.09
C GLN A 39 2.53 0.08 4.78
N ALA A 40 3.82 -0.19 4.91
CA ALA A 40 4.80 0.75 5.43
C ALA A 40 5.19 1.85 4.42
N GLY A 41 4.63 1.84 3.20
CA GLY A 41 4.88 2.85 2.17
C GLY A 41 6.16 2.61 1.34
N VAL A 42 6.72 1.39 1.37
CA VAL A 42 7.89 1.03 0.56
C VAL A 42 7.48 0.90 -0.91
N ASP A 43 8.26 1.50 -1.81
CA ASP A 43 7.99 1.46 -3.25
C ASP A 43 7.94 0.01 -3.78
N LEU A 44 6.95 -0.24 -4.65
CA LEU A 44 6.71 -1.56 -5.26
C LEU A 44 7.94 -2.13 -5.96
N THR A 45 8.74 -1.28 -6.58
CA THR A 45 9.98 -1.62 -7.30
C THR A 45 11.03 -2.16 -6.34
N VAL A 46 11.11 -1.58 -5.14
CA VAL A 46 12.00 -2.02 -4.06
C VAL A 46 11.52 -3.34 -3.49
N ILE A 47 10.22 -3.47 -3.19
CA ILE A 47 9.63 -4.73 -2.70
C ILE A 47 9.84 -5.86 -3.71
N LYS A 48 9.66 -5.57 -5.01
CA LYS A 48 9.91 -6.52 -6.11
C LYS A 48 11.37 -6.94 -6.17
N SER A 49 12.30 -6.00 -6.01
CA SER A 49 13.73 -6.31 -5.94
C SER A 49 14.07 -7.18 -4.73
N TRP A 50 13.46 -6.90 -3.57
CA TRP A 50 13.70 -7.62 -2.32
C TRP A 50 13.14 -9.05 -2.33
N LEU A 51 11.99 -9.26 -2.97
CA LEU A 51 11.35 -10.58 -3.05
C LEU A 51 11.86 -11.45 -4.21
N GLY A 52 12.85 -10.94 -4.97
CA GLY A 52 13.38 -11.54 -6.18
C GLY A 52 12.42 -11.42 -7.35
N HIS A 53 12.95 -11.43 -8.59
CA HIS A 53 12.29 -11.28 -9.91
C HIS A 53 11.08 -12.20 -10.16
N VAL A 54 10.07 -12.16 -9.29
CA VAL A 54 8.96 -13.09 -9.31
C VAL A 54 7.89 -12.51 -10.20
N ASN A 55 7.52 -13.33 -11.16
CA ASN A 55 6.60 -13.14 -12.27
C ASN A 55 5.60 -11.96 -12.11
N LEU A 56 5.53 -11.11 -13.15
CA LEU A 56 4.72 -9.87 -13.24
C LEU A 56 3.25 -10.05 -12.86
N SER A 57 2.71 -11.27 -12.95
CA SER A 57 1.37 -11.63 -12.49
C SER A 57 1.10 -11.24 -11.02
N THR A 58 2.11 -11.33 -10.15
CA THR A 58 1.98 -10.91 -8.74
C THR A 58 2.15 -9.40 -8.53
N THR A 59 2.80 -8.70 -9.46
CA THR A 59 2.98 -7.25 -9.40
C THR A 59 1.66 -6.50 -9.57
N HIS A 60 0.76 -7.00 -10.43
CA HIS A 60 -0.55 -6.37 -10.65
C HIS A 60 -1.42 -6.36 -9.37
N ALA A 61 -1.39 -7.47 -8.61
CA ALA A 61 -2.09 -7.55 -7.33
C ALA A 61 -1.55 -6.52 -6.33
N TYR A 62 -0.23 -6.29 -6.29
CA TYR A 62 0.35 -5.28 -5.40
C TYR A 62 0.01 -3.84 -5.83
N VAL A 63 -0.06 -3.56 -7.14
CA VAL A 63 -0.49 -2.24 -7.66
C VAL A 63 -1.94 -1.93 -7.29
N GLU A 64 -2.84 -2.90 -7.44
CA GLU A 64 -4.24 -2.74 -7.07
C GLU A 64 -4.40 -2.42 -5.57
N ILE A 65 -3.59 -3.09 -4.73
CA ILE A 65 -3.55 -2.86 -3.29
C ILE A 65 -2.95 -1.49 -2.95
N ASP A 66 -1.90 -1.03 -3.64
CA ASP A 66 -1.34 0.33 -3.48
C ASP A 66 -2.40 1.39 -3.79
N LEU A 67 -3.16 1.22 -4.87
CA LEU A 67 -4.27 2.12 -5.23
C LEU A 67 -5.36 2.15 -4.16
N GLN A 68 -5.76 0.99 -3.64
CA GLN A 68 -6.72 0.92 -2.53
C GLN A 68 -6.18 1.58 -1.25
N MET A 69 -4.90 1.38 -0.94
CA MET A 69 -4.26 2.01 0.21
C MET A 69 -4.13 3.52 0.05
N LYS A 70 -3.70 4.02 -1.11
CA LYS A 70 -3.68 5.45 -1.41
C LYS A 70 -5.06 6.07 -1.30
N ARG A 71 -6.09 5.42 -1.84
CA ARG A 71 -7.49 5.86 -1.67
C ARG A 71 -7.89 5.90 -0.20
N LYS A 72 -7.54 4.87 0.58
CA LYS A 72 -7.83 4.83 2.02
C LYS A 72 -7.08 5.92 2.79
N ALA A 73 -5.80 6.14 2.50
CA ALA A 73 -5.00 7.21 3.08
C ALA A 73 -5.57 8.60 2.73
N LEU A 74 -5.93 8.82 1.46
CA LEU A 74 -6.61 10.03 1.00
C LEU A 74 -7.97 10.24 1.67
N SER A 75 -8.72 9.18 1.96
CA SER A 75 -10.00 9.28 2.69
C SER A 75 -9.83 9.54 4.19
N MET A 76 -8.69 9.15 4.77
CA MET A 76 -8.36 9.35 6.18
C MET A 76 -7.71 10.72 6.43
N CYS A 77 -7.07 11.30 5.40
CA CYS A 77 -6.72 12.72 5.40
C CYS A 77 -7.99 13.54 5.16
N HIS A 78 -8.43 14.33 6.14
CA HIS A 78 -9.46 15.34 5.91
C HIS A 78 -9.07 16.21 4.70
N PRO A 79 -10.03 16.64 3.86
CA PRO A 79 -9.74 17.51 2.74
C PRO A 79 -8.99 18.73 3.26
N VAL A 80 -7.73 18.85 2.85
CA VAL A 80 -6.79 19.86 3.31
C VAL A 80 -7.51 21.21 3.18
N GLU A 81 -7.57 21.99 4.25
CA GLU A 81 -8.13 23.36 4.23
C GLU A 81 -7.49 24.24 3.14
N GLU A 82 -6.33 23.84 2.63
CA GLU A 82 -5.69 24.36 1.42
C GLU A 82 -6.59 24.35 0.19
N SER A 83 -7.51 23.38 0.02
CA SER A 83 -8.44 23.38 -1.11
C SER A 83 -9.43 24.54 -1.03
N LYS A 84 -9.91 24.91 0.16
CA LYS A 84 -10.72 26.12 0.35
C LYS A 84 -9.91 27.39 0.14
N LYS A 85 -8.65 27.41 0.58
CA LYS A 85 -7.74 28.56 0.42
C LYS A 85 -7.38 28.78 -1.06
N LEU A 86 -7.07 27.72 -1.79
CA LEU A 86 -6.81 27.74 -3.23
C LEU A 86 -8.07 28.07 -4.03
N GLN A 87 -9.23 27.52 -3.65
CA GLN A 87 -10.52 27.89 -4.26
C GLN A 87 -10.84 29.37 -4.01
N GLN A 88 -10.56 29.89 -2.81
CA GLN A 88 -10.75 31.30 -2.48
C GLN A 88 -9.79 32.19 -3.29
N ILE A 89 -8.50 31.83 -3.40
CA ILE A 89 -7.51 32.55 -4.21
C ILE A 89 -7.91 32.56 -5.71
N ILE A 90 -8.45 31.46 -6.24
CA ILE A 90 -8.94 31.40 -7.63
C ILE A 90 -10.19 32.27 -7.81
N LYS A 91 -11.07 32.30 -6.80
CA LYS A 91 -12.28 33.14 -6.79
C LYS A 91 -11.94 34.63 -6.73
N ASP A 92 -10.93 34.98 -5.93
CA ASP A 92 -10.46 36.35 -5.71
C ASP A 92 -9.64 36.86 -6.92
N ASN A 93 -8.92 35.98 -7.62
CA ASN A 93 -8.14 36.32 -8.84
C ASN A 93 -8.95 36.18 -10.14
N HIS A 94 -10.22 36.60 -10.14
CA HIS A 94 -11.08 36.56 -11.33
C HIS A 94 -10.49 37.32 -12.54
N ASN A 95 -9.63 38.32 -12.30
CA ASN A 95 -8.97 39.08 -13.36
C ASN A 95 -7.86 38.30 -14.10
N VAL A 96 -7.16 37.39 -13.42
CA VAL A 96 -6.07 36.58 -14.01
C VAL A 96 -6.65 35.48 -14.89
N ILE A 97 -7.73 34.83 -14.44
CA ILE A 97 -8.41 33.78 -15.22
C ILE A 97 -9.13 34.39 -16.44
N SER A 98 -9.68 35.60 -16.34
CA SER A 98 -10.26 36.27 -17.51
C SER A 98 -9.21 36.66 -18.54
N TRP A 99 -8.01 37.07 -18.10
CA TRP A 99 -6.89 37.43 -18.97
C TRP A 99 -6.31 36.21 -19.73
N LEU A 100 -6.16 35.06 -19.06
CA LEU A 100 -5.71 33.82 -19.71
C LEU A 100 -6.70 33.26 -20.74
N LYS A 101 -8.00 33.54 -20.57
CA LYS A 101 -9.04 33.12 -21.51
C LYS A 101 -9.23 34.07 -22.69
N SER A 102 -8.64 35.27 -22.63
CA SER A 102 -8.66 36.23 -23.74
C SER A 102 -7.39 36.19 -24.61
N LEU A 103 -6.47 35.25 -24.33
CA LEU A 103 -5.34 34.91 -25.19
C LEU A 103 -5.75 33.79 -26.15
#